data_AF-A0A6A4S379-F1
#
_entry.id   AF-A0A6A4S379-F1
#
_cell.length_a   1.000
_cell.length_b   1.000
_cell.length_c   1.000
_cell.angle_alpha   90.00
_cell.angle_beta   90.00
_cell.angle_gamma   90.00
#
_symmetry.space_group_name_H-M   'P 1'
#
loop_
_entity.id
_entity.type
_entity.pdbx_description
1 polymer ?
#
loop_
_entity_poly.entity_id
_entity_poly.type
_entity_poly.pdbx_seq_one_letter_code
_entity_poly.pdbx_strand_id
1 'polypeptide(L)'
;MSIIYSSDDSSTGCSPDLLFFLCAMYAPICTIDFQHEPIKPCKAVCERAKSGCEPVMKRYNHSWPDSLACNELPLYDRGVCISPEAIVKAEGPDFPTAANNLHCRGPNGDRCRCKTVRMILKNYLRNNYNYVIRARVREVRNRGLEPTAVVEVKEVLKSSLVNIPKETQTLYYSSSCLCPPLALGEEYLIMGYENEETSRLLLIDSSIAQKWKDKMSKKLKVRITSNQRAAHSDIYYVNTPAAGGGSIT
;
A
#
# COMPACT_ATOMS: atom_id res chain seq x y z
N MET A 1 1.09 -30.05 -13.99
CA MET A 1 1.08 -28.91 -13.04
C MET A 1 1.63 -29.29 -11.67
N SER A 2 1.28 -30.48 -11.14
CA SER A 2 1.63 -30.91 -9.78
C SER A 2 3.10 -31.28 -9.54
N ILE A 3 3.93 -31.34 -10.58
CA ILE A 3 5.37 -31.72 -10.50
C ILE A 3 6.24 -30.49 -10.25
N ILE A 4 5.69 -29.29 -10.50
CA ILE A 4 6.35 -28.01 -10.17
C ILE A 4 6.04 -27.60 -8.72
N TYR A 5 4.99 -28.16 -8.11
CA TYR A 5 4.43 -27.75 -6.81
C TYR A 5 4.37 -28.87 -5.76
N SER A 6 5.23 -29.90 -5.84
CA SER A 6 5.35 -30.84 -4.73
C SER A 6 6.11 -30.16 -3.58
N SER A 7 5.32 -29.64 -2.63
CA SER A 7 5.61 -29.36 -1.22
C SER A 7 6.94 -29.89 -0.66
N ASP A 8 8.01 -29.13 -0.86
CA ASP A 8 8.98 -28.74 0.18
C ASP A 8 10.08 -27.89 -0.47
N ASP A 9 10.42 -26.79 0.18
CA ASP A 9 11.71 -26.08 0.13
C ASP A 9 12.33 -25.71 -1.25
N SER A 10 12.31 -24.41 -1.56
CA SER A 10 13.44 -23.60 -2.08
C SER A 10 14.45 -24.07 -3.14
N SER A 11 14.41 -25.24 -3.78
CA SER A 11 15.41 -25.59 -4.81
C SER A 11 15.10 -26.84 -5.63
N THR A 12 14.32 -26.70 -6.71
CA THR A 12 14.85 -27.20 -7.99
C THR A 12 15.52 -26.02 -8.66
N GLY A 13 16.74 -25.69 -8.22
CA GLY A 13 17.58 -24.61 -8.76
C GLY A 13 18.10 -24.91 -10.17
N CYS A 14 17.25 -25.45 -11.04
CA CYS A 14 17.57 -25.79 -12.41
C CYS A 14 17.84 -24.54 -13.25
N SER A 15 17.22 -23.40 -12.92
CA SER A 15 17.52 -22.11 -13.52
C SER A 15 17.25 -20.97 -12.54
N PRO A 16 18.15 -19.96 -12.44
CA PRO A 16 17.91 -18.77 -11.62
C PRO A 16 16.74 -17.91 -12.16
N ASP A 17 16.40 -18.06 -13.44
CA ASP A 17 15.34 -17.29 -14.10
C ASP A 17 13.95 -17.92 -13.94
N LEU A 18 13.85 -19.17 -13.46
CA LEU A 18 12.59 -19.93 -13.45
C LEU A 18 11.50 -19.24 -12.61
N LEU A 19 11.84 -18.81 -11.40
CA LEU A 19 10.87 -18.18 -10.49
C LEU A 19 10.32 -16.88 -11.10
N PHE A 20 11.22 -16.02 -11.59
CA PHE A 20 10.84 -14.78 -12.24
C PHE A 20 9.97 -15.05 -13.48
N PHE A 21 10.37 -16.01 -14.33
CA PHE A 21 9.63 -16.37 -15.54
C PHE A 21 8.21 -16.84 -15.22
N LEU A 22 8.04 -17.75 -14.25
CA LEU A 22 6.72 -18.25 -13.86
C LEU A 22 5.85 -17.14 -13.26
N CYS A 23 6.41 -16.26 -12.43
CA CYS A 23 5.70 -15.09 -11.92
C CYS A 23 5.25 -14.18 -13.06
N ALA A 24 6.11 -13.87 -14.03
CA ALA A 24 5.77 -13.01 -15.17
C ALA A 24 4.71 -13.64 -16.10
N MET A 25 4.64 -14.97 -16.19
CA MET A 25 3.63 -15.69 -16.99
C MET A 25 2.27 -15.81 -16.29
N TYR A 26 2.24 -16.08 -14.98
CA TYR A 26 1.00 -16.37 -14.25
C TYR A 26 0.47 -15.19 -13.41
N ALA A 27 1.33 -14.24 -13.06
CA ALA A 27 1.01 -13.04 -12.28
C ALA A 27 1.59 -11.79 -12.97
N PRO A 28 1.11 -11.46 -14.19
CA PRO A 28 1.64 -10.34 -14.95
C PRO A 28 1.33 -9.01 -14.27
N ILE A 29 2.10 -7.97 -14.63
CA ILE A 29 1.89 -6.61 -14.14
C ILE A 29 0.59 -6.07 -14.76
N CYS A 30 -0.30 -5.56 -13.90
CA CYS A 30 -1.51 -4.88 -14.33
C CYS A 30 -1.30 -3.36 -14.25
N THR A 31 -1.26 -2.67 -15.40
CA THR A 31 -1.36 -1.20 -15.46
C THR A 31 -2.50 -0.79 -16.39
N ILE A 32 -2.94 0.46 -16.28
CA ILE A 32 -4.05 1.01 -17.08
C ILE A 32 -3.77 0.88 -18.59
N ASP A 33 -2.49 1.01 -19.00
CA ASP A 33 -2.06 0.96 -20.40
C ASP A 33 -1.93 -0.48 -20.97
N PHE A 34 -1.92 -1.51 -20.12
CA PHE A 34 -1.73 -2.91 -20.51
C PHE A 34 -2.89 -3.83 -20.08
N GLN A 35 -4.10 -3.29 -19.95
CA GLN A 35 -5.28 -4.04 -19.48
C GLN A 35 -5.71 -5.19 -20.41
N HIS A 36 -5.52 -5.05 -21.72
CA HIS A 36 -5.94 -6.05 -22.72
C HIS A 36 -4.82 -7.00 -23.14
N GLU A 37 -3.56 -6.56 -23.04
CA GLU A 37 -2.39 -7.37 -23.35
C GLU A 37 -1.28 -7.07 -22.32
N PRO A 38 -1.18 -7.89 -21.25
CA PRO A 38 -0.17 -7.70 -20.22
C PRO A 38 1.25 -7.83 -20.79
N ILE A 39 2.20 -7.09 -20.21
CA ILE A 39 3.62 -7.18 -20.61
C ILE A 39 4.13 -8.59 -20.33
N LYS A 40 4.52 -9.29 -21.39
CA LYS A 40 5.07 -10.66 -21.33
C LYS A 40 6.54 -10.65 -20.92
N PRO A 41 7.07 -11.74 -20.33
CA PRO A 41 8.51 -11.90 -20.14
C PRO A 41 9.25 -11.94 -21.49
N CYS A 42 10.47 -11.42 -21.50
CA CYS A 42 11.31 -11.49 -22.68
C CYS A 42 11.63 -12.95 -23.04
N LYS A 43 11.63 -13.29 -24.33
CA LYS A 43 11.95 -14.64 -24.83
C LYS A 43 13.26 -15.20 -24.25
N ALA A 44 14.29 -14.36 -24.14
CA ALA A 44 15.59 -14.76 -23.58
C ALA A 44 15.48 -15.32 -22.15
N VAL A 45 14.57 -14.79 -21.33
CA VAL A 45 14.33 -15.27 -19.96
C VAL A 45 13.68 -16.65 -19.97
N CYS A 46 12.69 -16.86 -20.85
CA CYS A 46 12.06 -18.16 -21.04
C CYS A 46 13.06 -19.23 -21.49
N GLU A 47 13.93 -18.92 -22.46
CA GLU A 47 14.92 -19.89 -22.95
C GLU A 47 15.91 -20.30 -21.85
N ARG A 48 16.33 -19.35 -20.99
CA ARG A 48 17.18 -19.66 -19.82
C ARG A 48 16.45 -20.51 -18.77
N ALA A 49 15.16 -20.26 -18.54
CA ALA A 49 14.34 -21.09 -17.65
C ALA A 49 14.15 -22.51 -18.22
N LYS A 50 13.77 -22.60 -19.50
CA LYS A 50 13.52 -23.85 -20.23
C LYS A 50 14.77 -24.72 -20.33
N SER A 51 15.90 -24.16 -20.75
CA SER A 51 17.16 -24.89 -20.88
C SER A 51 17.62 -25.56 -19.59
N GLY A 52 17.44 -24.89 -18.44
CA GLY A 52 17.75 -25.47 -17.14
C GLY A 52 16.74 -26.53 -16.70
N CYS A 53 15.45 -26.28 -16.89
CA CYS A 53 14.39 -27.02 -16.20
C CYS A 53 13.65 -28.06 -17.06
N GLU A 54 13.64 -27.93 -18.39
CA GLU A 54 13.07 -28.94 -19.29
C GLU A 54 13.75 -30.32 -19.14
N PRO A 55 15.08 -30.44 -19.01
CA PRO A 55 15.73 -31.73 -18.75
C PRO A 55 15.27 -32.36 -17.44
N VAL A 56 14.99 -31.55 -16.41
CA VAL A 56 14.47 -32.01 -15.12
C VAL A 56 13.04 -32.52 -15.27
N MET A 57 12.18 -31.78 -15.99
CA MET A 57 10.81 -32.21 -16.28
C MET A 57 10.77 -33.55 -17.03
N LYS A 58 11.66 -33.72 -18.02
CA LYS A 58 11.77 -34.96 -18.81
C LYS A 58 12.14 -36.17 -17.96
N ARG A 59 12.94 -36.01 -16.89
CA ARG A 59 13.25 -37.09 -15.94
C ARG A 59 12.00 -37.62 -15.23
N TYR A 60 11.00 -36.77 -15.04
CA TYR A 60 9.70 -37.14 -14.48
C TYR A 60 8.65 -37.40 -15.55
N ASN A 61 9.07 -37.66 -16.79
CA ASN A 61 8.19 -37.94 -17.93
C ASN A 61 7.22 -36.79 -18.28
N HIS A 62 7.64 -35.55 -18.02
CA HIS A 62 6.93 -34.33 -18.42
C HIS A 62 7.69 -33.56 -19.49
N SER A 63 6.95 -33.02 -20.46
CA SER A 63 7.47 -32.06 -21.44
C SER A 63 7.29 -30.63 -20.96
N TRP A 64 8.09 -29.71 -21.51
CA TRP A 64 7.84 -28.28 -21.36
C TRP A 64 6.46 -27.95 -21.96
N PRO A 65 5.55 -27.30 -21.21
CA PRO A 65 4.16 -27.14 -21.63
C PRO A 65 4.02 -26.03 -22.69
N ASP A 66 3.03 -26.19 -23.57
CA ASP A 66 2.76 -25.22 -24.65
C ASP A 66 2.42 -23.82 -24.11
N SER A 67 1.76 -23.74 -22.96
CA SER A 67 1.47 -22.47 -22.28
C SER A 67 2.71 -21.71 -21.80
N LEU A 68 3.89 -22.35 -21.80
CA LEU A 68 5.18 -21.72 -21.51
C LEU A 68 6.09 -21.72 -22.74
N ALA A 69 5.57 -21.93 -23.95
CA ALA A 69 6.36 -21.98 -25.17
C ALA A 69 7.06 -20.63 -25.44
N CYS A 70 8.40 -20.64 -25.46
CA CYS A 70 9.20 -19.44 -25.65
C CYS A 70 9.02 -18.78 -27.03
N ASN A 71 8.45 -19.49 -28.01
CA ASN A 71 8.27 -19.02 -29.38
C ASN A 71 7.25 -17.87 -29.48
N GLU A 72 6.31 -17.80 -28.55
CA GLU A 72 5.23 -16.80 -28.53
C GLU A 72 5.61 -15.53 -27.74
N LEU A 73 6.83 -15.49 -27.19
CA LEU A 73 7.30 -14.39 -26.37
C LEU A 73 8.07 -13.35 -27.21
N PRO A 74 7.92 -12.06 -26.88
CA PRO A 74 8.60 -10.99 -27.58
C PRO A 74 10.12 -11.04 -27.38
N LEU A 75 10.83 -10.63 -28.42
CA LEU A 75 12.24 -10.25 -28.33
C LEU A 75 12.33 -8.78 -27.91
N TYR A 76 13.37 -8.44 -27.15
CA TYR A 76 13.59 -7.08 -26.62
C TYR A 76 13.74 -6.02 -27.74
N ASP A 77 14.18 -6.42 -28.94
CA ASP A 77 14.37 -5.55 -30.10
C ASP A 77 13.08 -5.29 -30.90
N ARG A 78 11.96 -5.94 -30.57
CA ARG A 78 10.70 -5.86 -31.32
C ARG A 78 9.45 -5.55 -30.47
N GLY A 79 9.62 -5.24 -29.19
CA GLY A 79 8.49 -4.89 -28.30
C GLY A 79 8.89 -4.66 -26.85
N VAL A 80 7.90 -4.30 -26.02
CA VAL A 80 8.09 -4.14 -24.56
C VAL A 80 7.98 -5.52 -23.90
N CYS A 81 9.03 -5.94 -23.21
CA CYS A 81 9.06 -7.19 -22.45
C CYS A 81 9.84 -7.02 -21.14
N ILE A 82 9.57 -7.88 -20.17
CA ILE A 82 10.19 -7.78 -18.84
C ILE A 82 11.29 -8.82 -18.62
N SER A 83 12.40 -8.40 -18.00
CA SER A 83 13.51 -9.25 -17.60
C SER A 83 13.94 -8.98 -16.14
N PRO A 84 14.63 -9.93 -15.47
CA PRO A 84 15.05 -9.77 -14.08
C PRO A 84 15.96 -8.56 -13.83
N GLU A 85 16.71 -8.12 -14.85
CA GLU A 85 17.64 -6.99 -14.76
C GLU A 85 16.92 -5.64 -14.67
N ALA A 86 15.64 -5.58 -15.09
CA ALA A 86 14.78 -4.42 -14.89
C ALA A 86 14.27 -4.30 -13.44
N ILE A 87 14.43 -5.34 -12.61
CA ILE A 87 14.16 -5.26 -11.18
C ILE A 87 15.36 -4.59 -10.52
N VAL A 88 15.16 -3.38 -10.00
CA VAL A 88 16.16 -2.71 -9.15
C VAL A 88 16.47 -3.61 -7.96
N LYS A 89 17.57 -4.35 -8.02
CA LYS A 89 18.13 -5.03 -6.85
C LYS A 89 18.53 -3.94 -5.88
N ALA A 90 17.88 -3.91 -4.71
CA ALA A 90 18.24 -3.01 -3.61
C ALA A 90 19.56 -3.46 -2.95
N GLU A 91 20.63 -3.58 -3.73
CA GLU A 91 21.99 -3.90 -3.29
C GLU A 91 22.92 -2.70 -3.56
N GLY A 92 22.44 -1.50 -3.23
CA GLY A 92 23.27 -0.30 -3.13
C GLY A 92 23.73 -0.10 -1.67
N PRO A 93 25.02 0.20 -1.41
CA PRO A 93 25.53 0.45 -0.05
C PRO A 93 24.89 1.65 0.67
N ASP A 94 24.19 2.53 -0.06
CA ASP A 94 23.65 3.79 0.46
C ASP A 94 22.14 3.81 0.65
N PHE A 95 21.45 2.67 0.52
CA PHE A 95 20.07 2.57 0.99
C PHE A 95 20.06 2.11 2.44
N PRO A 96 19.52 2.91 3.39
CA PRO A 96 19.38 2.48 4.77
C PRO A 96 18.50 1.23 4.79
N THR A 97 19.18 0.10 4.95
CA THR A 97 18.71 -1.20 5.46
C THR A 97 17.20 -1.35 5.59
N ALA A 98 16.72 -2.38 4.91
CA ALA A 98 15.44 -3.08 5.06
C ALA A 98 14.87 -3.16 6.50
N ALA A 99 14.42 -2.04 7.04
CA ALA A 99 13.70 -1.90 8.30
C ALA A 99 12.37 -1.16 8.13
N ASN A 100 12.08 -0.66 6.93
CA ASN A 100 10.85 0.10 6.67
C ASN A 100 10.00 -0.39 5.50
N ASN A 101 10.39 -1.44 4.78
CA ASN A 101 9.49 -2.17 3.86
C ASN A 101 9.62 -3.68 4.13
N LEU A 102 9.04 -4.12 5.24
CA LEU A 102 8.97 -5.52 5.62
C LEU A 102 7.51 -5.98 5.50
N HIS A 103 7.08 -6.32 4.29
CA HIS A 103 5.79 -7.01 4.07
C HIS A 103 5.83 -7.95 2.87
N CYS A 104 6.70 -8.97 2.95
CA CYS A 104 6.46 -10.34 2.46
C CYS A 104 7.80 -11.09 2.55
N ARG A 105 8.03 -11.83 3.63
CA ARG A 105 9.08 -12.85 3.69
C ARG A 105 8.52 -14.08 4.40
N GLY A 106 8.43 -15.20 3.69
CA GLY A 106 8.32 -16.52 4.28
C GLY A 106 7.17 -17.40 3.78
N PRO A 107 7.40 -18.71 3.58
CA PRO A 107 6.34 -19.70 3.32
C PRO A 107 5.41 -19.94 4.51
N ASN A 108 5.81 -19.46 5.70
CA ASN A 108 4.95 -19.35 6.88
C ASN A 108 4.61 -17.88 7.07
N GLY A 109 3.37 -17.51 6.72
CA GLY A 109 2.86 -16.14 6.75
C GLY A 109 2.92 -15.51 8.14
N ASP A 110 4.07 -14.93 8.47
CA ASP A 110 4.25 -14.05 9.62
C ASP A 110 3.44 -12.77 9.41
N ARG A 111 2.18 -12.89 9.82
CA ARG A 111 1.24 -11.88 10.30
C ARG A 111 1.77 -10.45 10.24
N CYS A 112 1.09 -9.63 9.43
CA CYS A 112 1.08 -8.17 9.50
C CYS A 112 1.46 -7.58 10.86
N ARG A 113 2.67 -7.02 11.00
CA ARG A 113 3.10 -6.30 12.20
C ARG A 113 2.96 -4.79 11.99
N CYS A 114 1.77 -4.27 12.27
CA CYS A 114 1.57 -2.82 12.30
C CYS A 114 2.39 -2.20 13.44
N LYS A 115 3.20 -1.18 13.12
CA LYS A 115 3.86 -0.37 14.15
C LYS A 115 2.76 0.34 14.95
N THR A 116 2.64 0.03 16.24
CA THR A 116 1.65 0.70 17.09
C THR A 116 2.10 2.12 17.38
N VAL A 117 1.50 3.10 16.71
CA VAL A 117 1.76 4.51 16.97
C VAL A 117 0.98 4.94 18.22
N ARG A 118 1.69 5.39 19.26
CA ARG A 118 1.04 5.91 20.46
C ARG A 118 0.30 7.22 20.13
N MET A 119 -0.94 7.32 20.58
CA MET A 119 -1.73 8.54 20.46
C MET A 119 -1.27 9.60 21.49
N ILE A 120 -0.17 10.28 21.17
CA ILE A 120 0.40 11.38 21.96
C ILE A 120 0.33 12.66 21.14
N LEU A 121 0.16 13.82 21.81
CA LEU A 121 0.05 15.12 21.17
C LEU A 121 1.22 15.42 20.21
N LYS A 122 2.45 15.04 20.58
CA LYS A 122 3.64 15.17 19.71
C LYS A 122 3.44 14.46 18.36
N ASN A 123 2.93 13.23 18.37
CA ASN A 123 2.68 12.46 17.16
C ASN A 123 1.50 13.03 16.36
N TYR A 124 0.50 13.56 17.05
CA TYR A 124 -0.62 14.26 16.41
C TYR A 124 -0.16 15.47 15.60
N LEU A 125 0.67 16.32 16.21
CA LEU A 125 1.17 17.54 15.57
C LEU A 125 2.15 17.23 14.44
N ARG A 126 3.04 16.24 14.64
CA ARG A 126 4.08 15.91 13.66
C ARG A 126 3.52 15.33 12.35
N ASN A 127 2.47 14.51 12.43
CA ASN A 127 2.02 13.70 11.29
C ASN A 127 0.96 14.39 10.42
N ASN A 128 0.57 15.63 10.74
CA ASN A 128 -0.37 16.47 9.98
C ASN A 128 -1.58 15.71 9.38
N TYR A 129 -2.32 14.97 10.21
CA TYR A 129 -3.49 14.21 9.74
C TYR A 129 -4.54 15.12 9.10
N ASN A 130 -5.03 14.77 7.91
CA ASN A 130 -6.07 15.54 7.21
C ASN A 130 -7.42 15.43 7.91
N TYR A 131 -7.77 14.23 8.40
CA TYR A 131 -9.02 13.99 9.11
C TYR A 131 -8.83 13.28 10.44
N VAL A 132 -9.77 13.53 11.36
CA VAL A 132 -9.89 12.88 12.66
C VAL A 132 -11.36 12.60 12.92
N ILE A 133 -11.73 11.33 12.99
CA ILE A 133 -13.12 10.88 13.13
C ILE A 133 -13.28 9.87 14.26
N ARG A 134 -14.43 9.89 14.92
CA ARG A 134 -14.92 8.77 15.73
C ARG A 134 -15.87 7.96 14.86
N ALA A 135 -15.53 6.70 14.62
CA ALA A 135 -16.34 5.83 13.78
C ALA A 135 -16.45 4.43 14.36
N ARG A 136 -17.55 3.73 14.04
CA ARG A 136 -17.75 2.31 14.35
C ARG A 136 -17.45 1.48 13.13
N VAL A 137 -16.64 0.44 13.28
CA VAL A 137 -16.30 -0.44 12.15
C VAL A 137 -17.48 -1.35 11.83
N ARG A 138 -17.93 -1.33 10.57
CA ARG A 138 -19.03 -2.18 10.07
C ARG A 138 -18.49 -3.38 9.32
N GLU A 139 -17.45 -3.18 8.49
CA GLU A 139 -16.86 -4.24 7.68
C GLU A 139 -15.38 -3.97 7.42
N VAL A 140 -14.57 -5.01 7.29
CA VAL A 140 -13.17 -4.94 6.83
C VAL A 140 -12.98 -5.96 5.72
N ARG A 141 -12.64 -5.48 4.53
CA ARG A 141 -12.47 -6.28 3.31
C ARG A 141 -10.99 -6.35 2.95
N ASN A 142 -10.45 -7.56 2.90
CA ASN A 142 -9.03 -7.82 2.56
C ASN A 142 -8.84 -8.89 1.48
N ARG A 143 -9.90 -9.20 0.73
CA ARG A 143 -9.87 -10.26 -0.28
C ARG A 143 -9.57 -9.75 -1.70
N GLY A 144 -9.30 -8.46 -1.86
CA GLY A 144 -9.09 -7.81 -3.16
C GLY A 144 -7.83 -6.97 -3.21
N LEU A 145 -7.53 -6.42 -4.39
CA LEU A 145 -6.38 -5.56 -4.67
C LEU A 145 -6.39 -4.24 -3.87
N GLU A 146 -7.58 -3.76 -3.49
CA GLU A 146 -7.78 -2.57 -2.65
C GLU A 146 -8.45 -2.98 -1.33
N PRO A 147 -7.69 -3.25 -0.26
CA PRO A 147 -8.26 -3.50 1.04
C PRO A 147 -8.98 -2.26 1.55
N THR A 148 -10.16 -2.46 2.15
CA THR A 148 -11.03 -1.38 2.60
C THR A 148 -11.65 -1.67 3.97
N ALA A 149 -11.98 -0.62 4.69
CA ALA A 149 -12.78 -0.69 5.92
C ALA A 149 -14.02 0.21 5.77
N VAL A 150 -15.19 -0.38 5.92
CA VAL A 150 -16.47 0.34 5.95
C VAL A 150 -16.75 0.73 7.39
N VAL A 151 -16.92 2.02 7.64
CA VAL A 151 -17.13 2.58 8.99
C VAL A 151 -18.35 3.48 9.02
N GLU A 152 -19.06 3.50 10.14
CA GLU A 152 -20.14 4.45 10.40
C GLU A 152 -19.59 5.62 11.23
N VAL A 153 -19.58 6.81 10.65
CA VAL A 153 -19.03 8.01 11.29
C VAL A 153 -20.02 8.56 12.32
N LYS A 154 -19.60 8.58 13.59
CA LYS A 154 -20.38 9.14 14.70
C LYS A 154 -20.06 10.62 14.94
N GLU A 155 -18.79 10.98 14.80
CA GLU A 155 -18.33 12.35 15.05
C GLU A 155 -17.12 12.67 14.18
N VAL A 156 -17.06 13.91 13.68
CA VAL A 156 -15.92 14.47 12.96
C VAL A 156 -15.29 15.53 13.86
N LEU A 157 -14.02 15.33 14.22
CA LEU A 157 -13.26 16.23 15.09
C LEU A 157 -12.36 17.17 14.28
N LYS A 158 -11.86 16.68 13.15
CA LYS A 158 -11.11 17.45 12.15
C LYS A 158 -11.44 16.88 10.76
N SER A 159 -11.64 17.77 9.82
CA SER A 159 -11.64 17.49 8.37
C SER A 159 -10.88 18.64 7.72
N SER A 160 -10.20 18.36 6.61
CA SER A 160 -9.45 19.36 5.87
C SER A 160 -10.23 19.74 4.62
N LEU A 161 -9.95 19.12 3.47
CA LEU A 161 -10.59 19.47 2.20
C LEU A 161 -11.80 18.60 1.89
N VAL A 162 -11.78 17.33 2.31
CA VAL A 162 -12.87 16.39 2.04
C VAL A 162 -14.00 16.59 3.06
N ASN A 163 -15.23 16.75 2.58
CA ASN A 163 -16.42 16.75 3.42
C ASN A 163 -16.72 15.32 3.86
N ILE A 164 -16.64 15.07 5.17
CA ILE A 164 -16.91 13.76 5.75
C ILE A 164 -18.28 13.80 6.42
N PRO A 165 -19.34 13.32 5.75
CA PRO A 165 -20.68 13.29 6.35
C PRO A 165 -20.74 12.27 7.48
N LYS A 166 -21.66 12.49 8.44
CA LYS A 166 -21.89 11.62 9.60
C LYS A 166 -22.72 10.40 9.21
N GLU A 167 -22.20 9.62 8.28
CA GLU A 167 -22.84 8.45 7.70
C GLU A 167 -21.83 7.33 7.47
N THR A 168 -22.17 6.35 6.65
CA THR A 168 -21.27 5.25 6.30
C THR A 168 -20.21 5.74 5.31
N GLN A 169 -18.95 5.57 5.66
CA GLN A 169 -17.80 5.96 4.85
C GLN A 169 -16.88 4.76 4.60
N THR A 170 -16.19 4.78 3.47
CA THR A 170 -15.21 3.75 3.10
C THR A 170 -13.80 4.31 3.26
N LEU A 171 -12.99 3.64 4.08
CA LEU A 171 -11.58 3.92 4.25
C LEU A 171 -10.77 2.94 3.41
N TYR A 172 -9.79 3.45 2.67
CA TYR A 172 -8.95 2.65 1.78
C TYR A 172 -7.55 2.47 2.38
N TYR A 173 -7.06 1.24 2.43
CA TYR A 173 -5.68 1.00 2.85
C TYR A 173 -4.75 1.19 1.65
N SER A 174 -3.60 1.86 1.87
CA SER A 174 -2.58 2.00 0.83
C SER A 174 -1.73 0.74 0.65
N SER A 175 -1.92 -0.29 1.48
CA SER A 175 -1.16 -1.54 1.41
C SER A 175 -2.08 -2.74 1.63
N SER A 176 -1.61 -3.92 1.18
CA SER A 176 -2.23 -5.22 1.47
C SER A 176 -2.18 -5.60 2.95
N CYS A 177 -1.40 -4.86 3.75
CA CYS A 177 -1.37 -4.99 5.19
C CYS A 177 -2.38 -4.03 5.84
N LEU A 178 -3.35 -4.57 6.56
CA LEU A 178 -4.41 -3.80 7.23
C LEU A 178 -3.88 -3.02 8.44
N CYS A 179 -3.09 -1.98 8.19
CA CYS A 179 -2.55 -1.09 9.20
C CYS A 179 -3.19 0.30 9.08
N PRO A 180 -3.77 0.83 10.17
CA PRO A 180 -3.90 0.25 11.51
C PRO A 180 -4.98 -0.86 11.60
N PRO A 181 -4.85 -1.83 12.52
CA PRO A 181 -5.79 -2.94 12.63
C PRO A 181 -7.14 -2.46 13.17
N LEU A 182 -8.20 -2.76 12.43
CA LEU A 182 -9.59 -2.46 12.79
C LEU A 182 -10.36 -3.75 13.05
N ALA A 183 -11.11 -3.79 14.15
CA ALA A 183 -11.97 -4.91 14.51
C ALA A 183 -13.44 -4.56 14.29
N LEU A 184 -14.20 -5.52 13.77
CA LEU A 184 -15.64 -5.37 13.48
C LEU A 184 -16.43 -5.02 14.76
N GLY A 185 -17.39 -4.11 14.64
CA GLY A 185 -18.29 -3.70 15.72
C GLY A 185 -17.67 -2.74 16.74
N GLU A 186 -16.34 -2.62 16.77
CA GLU A 186 -15.63 -1.76 17.70
C GLU A 186 -15.63 -0.29 17.24
N GLU A 187 -15.59 0.63 18.21
CA GLU A 187 -15.50 2.06 17.96
C GLU A 187 -14.06 2.54 18.10
N TYR A 188 -13.62 3.36 17.15
CA TYR A 188 -12.26 3.91 17.12
C TYR A 188 -12.28 5.42 16.95
N LEU A 189 -11.25 6.05 17.54
CA LEU A 189 -10.75 7.33 17.08
C LEU A 189 -9.73 7.07 15.98
N ILE A 190 -10.05 7.48 14.76
CA ILE A 190 -9.26 7.26 13.56
C ILE A 190 -8.69 8.59 13.09
N MET A 191 -7.37 8.60 12.84
CA MET A 191 -6.64 9.72 12.28
C MET A 191 -5.95 9.25 11.00
N GLY A 192 -6.24 9.90 9.88
CA GLY A 192 -5.77 9.47 8.58
C GLY A 192 -5.55 10.62 7.62
N TYR A 193 -5.36 10.25 6.36
CA TYR A 193 -4.99 11.16 5.29
C TYR A 193 -6.03 11.12 4.19
N GLU A 194 -6.19 12.21 3.46
CA GLU A 194 -7.09 12.26 2.31
C GLU A 194 -6.26 12.35 1.03
N ASN A 195 -6.74 11.71 -0.03
CA ASN A 195 -6.23 11.96 -1.37
C ASN A 195 -7.06 13.10 -1.97
N GLU A 196 -6.42 14.24 -2.25
CA GLU A 196 -7.09 15.46 -2.71
C GLU A 196 -7.74 15.28 -4.09
N GLU A 197 -7.13 14.50 -4.98
CA GLU A 197 -7.62 14.28 -6.36
C GLU A 197 -8.85 13.38 -6.40
N THR A 198 -8.85 12.32 -5.59
CA THR A 198 -9.91 11.30 -5.60
C THR A 198 -10.93 11.46 -4.48
N SER A 199 -10.69 12.41 -3.58
CA SER A 199 -11.46 12.61 -2.34
C SER A 199 -11.60 11.32 -1.49
N ARG A 200 -10.62 10.40 -1.61
CA ARG A 200 -10.61 9.14 -0.86
C ARG A 200 -10.00 9.33 0.52
N LEU A 201 -10.62 8.73 1.53
CA LEU A 201 -10.08 8.64 2.88
C LEU A 201 -9.12 7.45 2.97
N LEU A 202 -7.85 7.74 3.25
CA LEU A 202 -6.77 6.76 3.26
C LEU A 202 -6.34 6.38 4.68
N LEU A 203 -5.98 5.11 4.84
CA LEU A 203 -5.27 4.52 5.96
C LEU A 203 -3.90 4.04 5.48
N ILE A 204 -2.85 4.60 6.06
CA ILE A 204 -1.46 4.28 5.77
C ILE A 204 -0.74 3.89 7.06
N ASP A 205 0.52 3.47 6.99
CA ASP A 205 1.29 3.01 8.15
C ASP A 205 1.44 4.05 9.29
N SER A 206 1.38 5.34 8.98
CA SER A 206 1.39 6.42 9.97
C SER A 206 0.00 6.78 10.51
N SER A 207 -1.08 6.23 9.94
CA SER A 207 -2.44 6.44 10.44
C SER A 207 -2.63 5.78 11.80
N ILE A 208 -3.48 6.39 12.63
CA ILE A 208 -3.75 5.92 13.99
C ILE A 208 -5.21 5.48 14.09
N ALA A 209 -5.43 4.26 14.55
CA ALA A 209 -6.73 3.82 15.04
C ALA A 209 -6.60 3.37 16.49
N GLN A 210 -7.26 4.09 17.39
CA GLN A 210 -7.26 3.77 18.82
C GLN A 210 -8.67 3.53 19.28
N LYS A 211 -8.90 2.38 19.93
CA LYS A 211 -10.20 2.04 20.51
C LYS A 211 -10.74 3.19 21.35
N TRP A 212 -11.98 3.57 21.09
CA TRP A 212 -12.65 4.68 21.75
C TRP A 212 -12.88 4.37 23.24
N LYS A 213 -12.70 5.39 24.08
CA LYS A 213 -13.00 5.36 25.52
C LYS A 213 -13.65 6.68 25.90
N ASP A 214 -14.75 6.70 26.64
CA ASP A 214 -15.51 7.95 26.86
C ASP A 214 -14.71 9.06 27.55
N LYS A 215 -13.84 8.70 28.51
CA LYS A 215 -12.93 9.63 29.19
C LYS A 215 -11.98 10.36 28.23
N MET A 216 -11.72 9.78 27.05
CA MET A 216 -10.83 10.31 26.02
C MET A 216 -11.47 11.49 25.27
N SER A 217 -12.80 11.48 25.12
CA SER A 217 -13.55 12.45 24.32
C SER A 217 -13.32 13.90 24.76
N LYS A 218 -13.53 14.20 26.06
CA LYS A 218 -13.45 15.57 26.59
C LYS A 218 -12.04 16.15 26.44
N LYS A 219 -11.02 15.35 26.76
CA LYS A 219 -9.61 15.78 26.72
C LYS A 219 -9.10 15.99 25.30
N LEU A 220 -9.52 15.14 24.34
CA LEU A 220 -9.12 15.28 22.95
C LEU A 220 -9.84 16.42 22.23
N LYS A 221 -11.15 16.60 22.47
CA LYS A 221 -11.89 17.73 21.90
C LYS A 221 -11.23 19.05 22.25
N VAL A 222 -10.91 19.27 23.53
CA VAL A 222 -10.21 20.48 23.98
C VAL A 222 -8.87 20.68 23.27
N ARG A 223 -8.09 19.61 23.07
CA ARG A 223 -6.76 19.68 22.42
C ARG A 223 -6.84 19.88 20.91
N ILE A 224 -7.80 19.27 20.23
CA ILE A 224 -7.96 19.40 18.78
C ILE A 224 -8.50 20.79 18.46
N THR A 225 -9.50 21.27 19.21
CA THR A 225 -10.09 22.60 18.98
C THR A 225 -9.13 23.73 19.37
N SER A 226 -8.32 23.59 20.43
CA SER A 226 -7.27 24.56 20.76
C SER A 226 -6.25 24.70 19.64
N ASN A 227 -5.89 23.58 19.00
CA ASN A 227 -4.90 23.57 17.92
C ASN A 227 -5.48 24.03 16.59
N GLN A 228 -6.75 23.74 16.29
CA GLN A 228 -7.44 24.33 15.13
C GLN A 228 -7.50 25.85 15.24
N ARG A 229 -7.74 26.40 16.45
CA ARG A 229 -7.68 27.85 16.68
C ARG A 229 -6.29 28.44 16.47
N ALA A 230 -5.24 27.75 16.91
CA ALA A 230 -3.85 28.15 16.68
C ALA A 230 -3.47 28.12 15.19
N ALA A 231 -3.84 27.06 14.47
CA ALA A 231 -3.61 26.95 13.02
C ALA A 231 -4.42 27.99 12.23
N HIS A 232 -5.61 28.35 12.70
CA HIS A 232 -6.43 29.39 12.09
C HIS A 232 -5.88 30.80 12.38
N SER A 233 -5.31 31.06 13.57
CA SER A 233 -4.64 32.33 13.84
C SER A 233 -3.40 32.56 12.97
N ASP A 234 -2.67 31.51 12.61
CA ASP A 234 -1.50 31.62 11.72
C ASP A 234 -1.90 31.96 10.27
N ILE A 235 -3.12 31.59 9.82
CA ILE A 235 -3.64 31.95 8.49
C ILE A 235 -4.05 33.42 8.42
N TYR A 236 -4.55 34.02 9.51
CA TYR A 236 -4.93 35.43 9.54
C TYR A 236 -3.74 36.40 9.63
N TYR A 237 -2.57 35.94 10.09
CA TYR A 237 -1.36 36.77 10.13
C TYR A 237 -0.57 36.81 8.81
N VAL A 238 -0.88 35.94 7.84
CA VAL A 238 -0.21 35.94 6.51
C VAL A 238 -0.95 36.81 5.49
N ASN A 239 -2.22 37.15 5.74
CA ASN A 239 -3.08 37.84 4.77
C ASN A 239 -3.41 39.31 5.09
N THR A 240 -2.64 40.00 5.93
CA THR A 240 -2.71 41.48 6.03
C THR A 240 -1.78 42.11 4.99
N PRO A 241 -2.28 42.80 3.95
CA PRO A 241 -1.45 43.64 3.10
C PRO A 241 -0.93 44.80 3.94
N ALA A 242 0.37 45.06 3.88
CA ALA A 242 0.96 46.26 4.47
C ALA A 242 0.33 47.50 3.80
N ALA A 243 -0.58 48.17 4.51
CA ALA A 243 -1.06 49.49 4.13
C ALA A 243 0.10 50.48 4.30
N GLY A 244 0.89 50.66 3.24
CA GLY A 244 1.90 51.70 3.13
C GLY A 244 1.23 53.07 3.05
N GLY A 245 1.48 53.90 4.07
CA GLY A 245 0.99 55.25 4.17
C GLY A 245 1.54 56.16 3.07
N GLY A 246 0.67 57.07 2.60
CA GLY A 246 1.07 58.19 1.76
C GLY A 246 1.96 59.16 2.54
N SER A 247 2.98 59.68 1.86
CA SER A 247 3.76 60.82 2.33
C SER A 247 3.36 62.03 1.49
N ILE A 248 2.79 63.01 2.17
CA ILE A 248 2.66 64.40 1.74
C ILE A 248 4.06 65.02 1.82
N THR A 249 4.56 65.55 0.72
CA THR A 249 5.25 66.86 0.57
C THR A 249 5.59 67.07 -0.90
#